data_AF-A0A1B6H869-F1
#
_entry.id   AF-A0A1B6H869-F1
#
_cell.length_a   1.000
_cell.length_b   1.000
_cell.length_c   1.000
_cell.angle_alpha   90.00
_cell.angle_beta   90.00
_cell.angle_gamma   90.00
#
_symmetry.space_group_name_H-M   'P 1'
#
loop_
_entity.id
_entity.type
_entity.pdbx_description
1 polymer ?
#
loop_
_entity_poly.entity_id
_entity_poly.type
_entity_poly.pdbx_seq_one_letter_code
_entity_poly.pdbx_strand_id
1 'polypeptide(L)'
;AQQQIAGGHYSRNVVIYGNVVTDADAYHYSRSNSNKYGRLRILNKEKYVSCSQRRLMTMQKDGKQCFSVQPQLHCTDQCSPQGYVNKEVQFMCVLTSSVSEHWKKLVNRGINPDFSDKHAYFQTYNVQVPQSCQAN
;
A
#
# COMPACT_ATOMS: atom_id res chain seq x y z
N ALA A 1 -38.50 14.85 0.97
CA ALA A 1 -39.04 16.15 0.50
C ALA A 1 -38.71 16.28 -0.98
N GLN A 2 -39.72 16.42 -1.83
CA GLN A 2 -39.52 16.68 -3.26
C GLN A 2 -39.28 18.18 -3.47
N GLN A 3 -38.27 18.52 -4.28
CA GLN A 3 -38.16 19.85 -4.88
C GLN A 3 -37.90 19.66 -6.38
N GLN A 4 -38.80 20.25 -7.18
CA GLN A 4 -38.65 20.42 -8.61
C GLN A 4 -37.88 21.71 -8.88
N ILE A 5 -36.94 21.69 -9.83
CA ILE A 5 -36.36 22.91 -10.41
C ILE A 5 -36.30 22.73 -11.94
N ALA A 6 -36.84 23.71 -12.64
CA ALA A 6 -36.84 23.86 -14.10
C ALA A 6 -35.45 24.32 -14.61
N GLY A 7 -35.03 23.83 -15.78
CA GLY A 7 -33.78 24.22 -16.44
C GLY A 7 -32.74 23.09 -16.43
N GLY A 8 -32.89 22.14 -17.36
CA GLY A 8 -32.15 20.88 -17.38
C GLY A 8 -30.68 21.01 -17.75
N HIS A 9 -29.81 21.05 -16.74
CA HIS A 9 -28.46 20.48 -16.82
C HIS A 9 -28.32 19.47 -15.69
N TYR A 10 -28.36 18.18 -16.03
CA TYR A 10 -28.18 17.09 -15.06
C TYR A 10 -26.70 16.97 -14.69
N SER A 11 -26.32 17.47 -13.52
CA SER A 11 -25.10 17.01 -12.85
C SER A 11 -25.40 15.69 -12.16
N ARG A 12 -24.91 14.58 -12.72
CA ARG A 12 -25.00 13.26 -12.08
C ARG A 12 -23.97 13.23 -10.95
N ASN A 13 -24.42 13.42 -9.72
CA ASN A 13 -23.62 13.12 -8.55
C ASN A 13 -23.31 11.61 -8.55
N VAL A 14 -22.13 11.23 -9.02
CA VAL A 14 -21.63 9.86 -8.92
C VAL A 14 -21.21 9.64 -7.48
N VAL A 15 -22.10 9.07 -6.68
CA VAL A 15 -21.78 8.64 -5.31
C VAL A 15 -20.94 7.38 -5.41
N ILE A 16 -19.63 7.51 -5.19
CA ILE A 16 -18.72 6.37 -5.10
C ILE A 16 -18.83 5.80 -3.69
N TYR A 17 -19.51 4.66 -3.56
CA TYR A 17 -19.52 3.89 -2.31
C TYR A 17 -18.18 3.15 -2.21
N GLY A 18 -17.31 3.61 -1.31
CA GLY A 18 -16.13 2.86 -0.91
C GLY A 18 -16.53 1.80 0.11
N ASN A 19 -16.13 0.55 -0.11
CA ASN A 19 -16.29 -0.51 0.89
C ASN A 19 -15.51 -0.09 2.15
N VAL A 20 -16.22 0.10 3.26
CA VAL A 20 -15.63 0.48 4.54
C VAL A 20 -15.16 -0.80 5.23
N VAL A 21 -13.85 -1.00 5.31
CA VAL A 21 -13.26 -2.12 6.04
C VAL A 21 -13.26 -1.75 7.52
N THR A 22 -13.74 -2.64 8.38
CA THR A 22 -13.71 -2.40 9.84
C THR A 22 -12.27 -2.47 10.34
N ASP A 23 -11.95 -1.78 11.45
CA ASP A 23 -10.60 -1.85 12.04
C ASP A 23 -10.17 -3.29 12.34
N ALA A 24 -11.13 -4.18 12.65
CA ALA A 24 -10.87 -5.60 12.88
C ALA A 24 -10.44 -6.35 11.60
N ASP A 25 -11.00 -5.97 10.44
CA ASP A 25 -10.70 -6.58 9.14
C ASP A 25 -9.44 -5.97 8.49
N ALA A 26 -9.05 -4.75 8.88
CA ALA A 26 -7.85 -4.08 8.39
C ALA A 26 -6.54 -4.74 8.90
N TYR A 27 -6.61 -5.43 10.04
CA TYR A 27 -5.50 -6.22 10.57
C TYR A 27 -5.70 -7.70 10.24
N HIS A 28 -5.07 -8.18 9.17
CA HIS A 28 -4.79 -9.60 8.98
C HIS A 28 -3.79 -10.08 10.05
N TYR A 29 -4.21 -10.20 11.31
CA TYR A 29 -3.59 -11.17 12.19
C TYR A 29 -3.96 -12.54 11.64
N SER A 30 -3.03 -13.14 10.90
CA SER A 30 -3.05 -14.57 10.62
C SER A 30 -3.09 -15.29 11.98
N ARG A 31 -4.30 -15.59 12.46
CA ARG A 31 -4.52 -16.50 13.59
C ARG A 31 -4.15 -17.90 13.11
N SER A 32 -2.84 -18.18 13.09
CA SER A 32 -2.36 -19.54 12.99
C SER A 32 -2.75 -20.25 14.28
N ASN A 33 -3.84 -20.99 14.22
CA ASN A 33 -4.31 -21.82 15.31
C ASN A 33 -3.41 -23.06 15.35
N SER A 34 -2.46 -23.08 16.28
CA SER A 34 -1.74 -24.31 16.63
C SER A 34 -1.60 -24.41 18.14
N ASN A 35 -2.56 -25.10 18.75
CA ASN A 35 -2.42 -25.68 20.08
C ASN A 35 -1.28 -26.70 20.05
N LYS A 36 -0.11 -26.36 20.62
CA LYS A 36 0.83 -27.34 21.15
C LYS A 36 1.43 -26.79 22.44
N TYR A 37 1.01 -27.39 23.55
CA TYR A 37 1.68 -27.28 24.85
C TYR A 37 3.17 -27.59 24.68
N GLY A 38 4.01 -26.62 25.01
CA GLY A 38 5.46 -26.76 25.00
C GLY A 38 6.08 -25.54 25.68
N ARG A 39 6.63 -25.76 26.87
CA ARG A 39 7.30 -24.79 27.77
C ARG A 39 7.88 -23.56 27.05
N LEU A 40 7.30 -22.39 27.32
CA LEU A 40 7.90 -21.10 26.98
C LEU A 40 9.17 -20.91 27.82
N ARG A 41 10.33 -21.24 27.23
CA ARG A 41 11.57 -20.58 27.63
C ARG A 41 11.38 -19.10 27.30
N ILE A 42 11.38 -18.25 28.33
CA ILE A 42 11.59 -16.81 28.20
C ILE A 42 13.03 -16.65 27.68
N LEU A 43 13.23 -16.89 26.39
CA LEU A 43 14.39 -16.40 25.67
C LEU A 43 14.13 -14.92 25.51
N ASN A 44 15.03 -14.10 26.05
CA ASN A 44 15.12 -12.68 25.77
C ASN A 44 15.03 -12.50 24.24
N LYS A 45 13.84 -12.17 23.77
CA LYS A 45 13.60 -11.86 22.37
C LYS A 45 14.11 -10.44 22.20
N GLU A 46 15.44 -10.31 22.13
CA GLU A 46 16.06 -9.19 21.46
C GLU A 46 15.26 -9.00 20.18
N LYS A 47 14.62 -7.84 20.10
CA LYS A 47 13.62 -7.55 19.10
C LYS A 47 14.38 -7.37 17.79
N TYR A 48 14.76 -8.47 17.13
CA TYR A 48 15.40 -8.46 15.81
C TYR A 48 14.46 -7.68 14.89
N VAL A 49 14.77 -6.41 14.68
CA VAL A 49 14.01 -5.54 13.80
C VAL A 49 14.21 -6.11 12.41
N SER A 50 13.12 -6.59 11.79
CA SER A 50 13.21 -7.04 10.39
C SER A 50 13.71 -5.88 9.55
N CYS A 51 14.86 -6.10 8.92
CA CYS A 51 15.56 -5.08 8.15
C CYS A 51 14.88 -4.77 6.81
N SER A 52 14.01 -5.67 6.38
CA SER A 52 13.22 -5.54 5.16
C SER A 52 11.73 -5.64 5.46
N GLN A 53 10.95 -4.95 4.63
CA GLN A 53 9.50 -5.04 4.57
C GLN A 53 9.03 -5.01 3.12
N ARG A 54 7.85 -5.57 2.87
CA ARG A 54 7.16 -5.50 1.58
C ARG A 54 6.20 -4.32 1.62
N ARG A 55 6.42 -3.32 0.78
CA ARG A 55 5.62 -2.09 0.74
C ARG A 55 5.33 -1.67 -0.68
N LEU A 56 4.16 -1.09 -0.95
CA LEU A 56 3.90 -0.48 -2.24
C LEU A 56 4.92 0.64 -2.51
N MET A 57 5.50 0.64 -3.71
CA MET A 57 6.34 1.73 -4.16
C MET A 57 5.46 2.89 -4.59
N THR A 58 5.81 4.11 -4.17
CA THR A 58 5.08 5.32 -4.57
C THR A 58 5.98 6.25 -5.35
N MET A 59 5.44 6.91 -6.37
CA MET A 59 6.15 7.94 -7.12
C MET A 59 5.17 8.96 -7.69
N GLN A 60 5.67 10.14 -8.05
CA GLN A 60 4.90 11.17 -8.73
C GLN A 60 5.41 11.31 -10.17
N LYS A 61 4.50 11.27 -11.15
CA LYS A 61 4.84 11.35 -12.56
C LYS A 61 3.71 12.03 -13.33
N ASP A 62 4.03 13.04 -14.13
CA ASP A 62 3.07 13.78 -14.97
C ASP A 62 1.83 14.30 -14.21
N GLY A 63 2.04 14.83 -13.00
CA GLY A 63 0.95 15.32 -12.12
C GLY A 63 0.06 14.22 -11.54
N LYS A 64 0.45 12.95 -11.69
CA LYS A 64 -0.23 11.79 -11.11
C LYS A 64 0.57 11.23 -9.94
N GLN A 65 -0.16 10.73 -8.95
CA GLN A 65 0.38 9.89 -7.90
C GLN A 65 0.26 8.43 -8.34
N CYS A 66 1.40 7.73 -8.39
CA CYS A 66 1.49 6.34 -8.80
C CYS A 66 1.82 5.45 -7.61
N PHE A 67 1.23 4.27 -7.60
CA PHE A 67 1.42 3.21 -6.61
C PHE A 67 1.71 1.90 -7.33
N SER A 68 2.74 1.15 -6.93
CA SER A 68 2.96 -0.16 -7.51
C SER A 68 1.75 -1.04 -7.22
N VAL A 69 1.35 -1.88 -8.17
CA VAL A 69 0.24 -2.82 -7.98
C VAL A 69 0.63 -3.88 -6.96
N GLN A 70 1.90 -4.33 -7.00
CA GLN A 70 2.45 -5.30 -6.06
C GLN A 70 3.46 -4.64 -5.10
N PRO A 71 3.56 -5.09 -3.84
CA PRO A 71 4.58 -4.64 -2.91
C PRO A 71 6.01 -4.95 -3.37
N GLN A 72 6.89 -3.95 -3.31
CA GLN A 72 8.32 -4.07 -3.57
C GLN A 72 9.12 -4.20 -2.27
N LEU A 73 10.39 -4.60 -2.39
CA LEU A 73 11.30 -4.63 -1.24
C LEU A 73 11.59 -3.20 -0.79
N HIS A 74 11.44 -2.95 0.50
CA HIS A 74 11.74 -1.67 1.12
C HIS A 74 12.51 -1.92 2.42
N CYS A 75 13.62 -1.21 2.62
CA CYS A 75 14.40 -1.30 3.84
C CYS A 75 13.76 -0.44 4.93
N THR A 76 13.80 -0.90 6.18
CA THR A 76 13.33 -0.12 7.32
C THR A 76 14.33 0.98 7.69
N ASP A 77 13.91 1.98 8.46
CA ASP A 77 14.72 3.18 8.73
C ASP A 77 16.06 2.90 9.44
N GLN A 78 16.19 1.74 10.11
CA GLN A 78 17.42 1.31 10.79
C GLN A 78 18.37 0.52 9.88
N CYS A 79 18.06 0.44 8.58
CA CYS A 79 18.70 -0.42 7.62
C CYS A 79 19.01 0.30 6.31
N SER A 80 20.03 -0.19 5.61
CA SER A 80 20.41 0.31 4.29
C SER A 80 20.24 -0.75 3.19
N PRO A 81 19.85 -0.32 1.99
CA PRO A 81 19.81 -1.18 0.81
C PRO A 81 21.22 -1.58 0.40
N GLN A 82 21.41 -2.86 0.09
CA GLN A 82 22.66 -3.41 -0.44
C GLN A 82 22.49 -3.66 -1.93
N GLY A 83 22.82 -2.63 -2.72
CA GLY A 83 22.65 -2.64 -4.17
C GLY A 83 21.20 -2.49 -4.62
N TYR A 84 21.05 -2.31 -5.94
CA TYR A 84 19.75 -2.11 -6.59
C TYR A 84 19.66 -2.97 -7.85
N VAL A 85 18.45 -3.44 -8.14
CA VAL A 85 18.10 -4.10 -9.39
C VAL A 85 17.07 -3.28 -10.13
N ASN A 86 17.25 -3.14 -11.45
CA ASN A 86 16.24 -2.57 -12.32
C ASN A 86 15.12 -3.61 -12.51
N LYS A 87 13.90 -3.20 -12.22
CA LYS A 87 12.73 -4.06 -12.37
C LYS A 87 11.65 -3.31 -13.11
N GLU A 88 11.05 -4.00 -14.08
CA GLU A 88 9.82 -3.57 -14.70
C GLU A 88 8.67 -3.82 -13.73
N VAL A 89 8.03 -2.75 -13.27
CA VAL A 89 6.97 -2.79 -12.26
C VAL A 89 5.73 -2.09 -12.80
N GLN A 90 4.58 -2.74 -12.62
CA GLN A 90 3.28 -2.15 -12.94
C GLN A 90 2.82 -1.24 -11.80
N PHE A 91 2.38 -0.05 -12.17
CA PHE A 91 1.85 0.97 -11.27
C PHE A 91 0.43 1.36 -11.66
N MET A 92 -0.41 1.59 -10.65
CA MET A 92 -1.68 2.28 -10.78
C MET A 92 -1.42 3.78 -10.58
N CYS A 93 -1.69 4.59 -11.61
CA CYS A 93 -1.42 6.03 -11.60
C CYS A 93 -2.72 6.83 -11.72
N VAL A 94 -2.99 7.65 -10.71
CA VAL A 94 -4.19 8.50 -10.63
C VAL A 94 -3.80 9.96 -10.47
N LEU A 95 -4.69 10.87 -10.86
CA LEU A 95 -4.48 12.30 -10.63
C LEU A 95 -4.25 12.59 -9.15
N THR A 96 -3.31 13.51 -8.86
CA THR A 96 -3.08 13.95 -7.49
C THR A 96 -4.35 14.61 -6.94
N SER A 97 -4.80 14.11 -5.81
CA SER A 97 -6.04 14.43 -5.11
C SER A 97 -5.92 14.05 -3.64
N SER A 98 -6.81 14.58 -2.79
CA SER A 98 -6.86 14.24 -1.37
C SER A 98 -6.92 12.73 -1.09
N VAL A 99 -7.62 11.97 -1.95
CA VAL A 99 -7.71 10.50 -1.87
C VAL A 99 -6.36 9.85 -2.17
N SER A 100 -5.71 10.24 -3.27
CA SER A 100 -4.39 9.71 -3.61
C SER A 100 -3.33 10.05 -2.54
N GLU A 101 -3.40 11.25 -1.95
CA GLU A 101 -2.53 11.64 -0.84
C GLU A 101 -2.81 10.82 0.42
N HIS A 102 -4.08 10.51 0.68
CA HIS A 102 -4.45 9.64 1.78
C HIS A 102 -3.86 8.23 1.60
N TRP A 103 -3.96 7.64 0.41
CA TRP A 103 -3.30 6.34 0.12
C TRP A 103 -1.79 6.40 0.29
N LYS A 104 -1.14 7.48 -0.15
CA LYS A 104 0.30 7.70 0.08
C LYS A 104 0.63 7.70 1.58
N LYS A 105 -0.19 8.35 2.41
CA LYS A 105 -0.02 8.34 3.88
C LYS A 105 -0.16 6.94 4.46
N LEU A 106 -1.12 6.13 3.98
CA LEU A 106 -1.29 4.74 4.40
C LEU A 106 -0.06 3.89 4.04
N VAL A 107 0.43 4.02 2.80
CA VAL A 107 1.63 3.31 2.33
C VAL A 107 2.86 3.66 3.14
N ASN A 108 3.06 4.94 3.45
CA ASN A 108 4.18 5.38 4.28
C ASN A 108 4.13 4.80 5.71
N ARG A 109 2.93 4.51 6.22
CA ARG A 109 2.72 3.83 7.50
C ARG A 109 2.89 2.31 7.42
N GLY A 110 3.14 1.75 6.24
CA GLY A 110 3.34 0.32 6.03
C GLY A 110 2.08 -0.46 5.65
N ILE A 111 0.95 0.23 5.41
CA ILE A 111 -0.27 -0.40 4.92
C ILE A 111 -0.18 -0.52 3.40
N ASN A 112 -0.55 -1.67 2.84
CA ASN A 112 -0.56 -1.90 1.40
C ASN A 112 -2.00 -2.06 0.91
N PRO A 113 -2.66 -0.97 0.45
CA PRO A 113 -3.97 -1.09 -0.19
C PRO A 113 -3.91 -1.98 -1.42
N ASP A 114 -4.97 -2.72 -1.70
CA ASP A 114 -5.04 -3.50 -2.94
C ASP A 114 -5.54 -2.64 -4.10
N PHE A 115 -4.76 -2.61 -5.18
CA PHE A 115 -5.07 -1.87 -6.41
C PHE A 115 -5.23 -2.78 -7.62
N SER A 116 -5.25 -4.10 -7.43
CA SER A 116 -5.28 -5.10 -8.50
C SER A 116 -6.46 -4.90 -9.45
N ASP A 117 -7.63 -4.50 -8.94
CA ASP A 117 -8.84 -4.30 -9.76
C ASP A 117 -8.86 -2.98 -10.56
N LYS A 118 -7.82 -2.15 -10.46
CA LYS A 118 -7.77 -0.80 -11.08
C LYS A 118 -7.04 -0.79 -12.42
N HIS A 119 -7.18 -1.86 -13.20
CA HIS A 119 -6.47 -2.10 -14.45
C HIS A 119 -6.49 -0.94 -15.45
N ALA A 120 -7.60 -0.18 -15.52
CA ALA A 120 -7.74 0.97 -16.42
C ALA A 120 -6.68 2.08 -16.20
N TYR A 121 -6.02 2.09 -15.04
CA TYR A 121 -5.03 3.10 -14.66
C TYR A 121 -3.61 2.54 -14.62
N PHE A 122 -3.41 1.31 -15.13
CA PHE A 122 -2.12 0.63 -15.05
C PHE A 122 -1.15 1.14 -16.09
N GLN A 123 0.08 1.40 -15.63
CA GLN A 123 1.20 1.84 -16.43
C GLN A 123 2.45 1.14 -15.93
N THR A 124 3.31 0.71 -16.84
CA THR A 124 4.50 -0.06 -16.52
C THR A 124 5.73 0.84 -16.56
N TYR A 125 6.59 0.74 -15.55
CA TYR A 125 7.78 1.55 -15.41
C TYR A 125 8.98 0.72 -14.97
N ASN A 126 10.15 1.05 -15.53
CA ASN A 126 11.42 0.55 -15.02
C ASN A 126 11.84 1.38 -13.81
N VAL A 127 12.02 0.71 -12.67
CA VAL A 127 12.38 1.32 -11.40
C VAL A 127 13.49 0.54 -10.72
N GLN A 128 14.27 1.23 -9.91
CA GLN A 128 15.28 0.60 -9.05
C GLN A 128 14.65 0.15 -7.74
N VAL A 129 14.78 -1.14 -7.44
CA VAL A 129 14.34 -1.75 -6.18
C VAL A 129 15.59 -2.27 -5.45
N PRO A 130 15.69 -2.12 -4.12
CA PRO A 130 16.77 -2.73 -3.35
C PRO A 130 16.91 -4.22 -3.67
N GLN A 131 18.14 -4.70 -3.81
CA GLN A 131 18.40 -6.13 -3.99
C GLN A 131 18.27 -6.87 -2.64
N SER A 132 18.79 -6.27 -1.57
CA SER A 132 18.62 -6.74 -0.20
C SER A 132 18.73 -5.56 0.79
N CYS A 133 18.43 -5.80 2.06
CA CYS A 133 18.53 -4.80 3.13
C CYS A 133 19.39 -5.37 4.25
N GLN A 134 20.31 -4.58 4.79
CA GLN A 134 21.15 -4.94 5.93
C GLN A 134 21.13 -3.84 6.99
N ALA A 135 21.25 -4.25 8.26
CA ALA A 135 21.41 -3.33 9.37
C ALA A 135 22.75 -2.58 9.18
N ASN A 136 22.74 -1.29 9.52
CA ASN A 136 23.95 -0.48 9.49
C ASN A 136 24.92 -0.87 10.61
#